data_AF-A0A942F899-F1
#
_entry.id   AF-A0A942F899-F1
#
_cell.length_a   1.000
_cell.length_b   1.000
_cell.length_c   1.000
_cell.angle_alpha   90.00
_cell.angle_beta   90.00
_cell.angle_gamma   90.00
#
_symmetry.space_group_name_H-M   'P 1'
#
loop_
_entity.id
_entity.type
_entity.pdbx_description
1 polymer ?
#
loop_
_entity_poly.entity_id
_entity_poly.type
_entity_poly.pdbx_seq_one_letter_code
_entity_poly.pdbx_strand_id
1 'polypeptide(L)'
;MTTEVEQINADMLTSMGLRLGLTSDDVRYVEASVRNVWNNLAIGAVLASLALLVFLRFWRATMTGVVGIPLCTLAAFLGLMLAGRTVNVISLAGIAFAIGMTVDNSIVVLENIERLRRRGLDRWAAAVAGAREVGPAVLASTLTTVLVTLFFLPSLLTVCMKFAERKGLAGPAFGDRQDLTRVGA
;
A
#
# COMPACT_ATOMS: atom_id res chain seq x y z
N MET A 1 18.44 14.07 24.20
CA MET A 1 17.66 14.26 25.46
C MET A 1 18.45 13.85 26.69
N THR A 2 19.19 12.74 26.69
CA THR A 2 20.10 12.37 27.79
C THR A 2 21.13 13.46 28.13
N THR A 3 21.70 14.13 27.13
CA THR A 3 22.68 15.22 27.32
C THR A 3 22.10 16.45 28.03
N GLU A 4 20.81 16.74 27.87
CA GLU A 4 20.18 17.90 28.51
C GLU A 4 19.75 17.60 29.95
N VAL A 5 19.32 16.37 30.23
CA VAL A 5 19.02 15.91 31.61
C VAL A 5 20.29 15.90 32.46
N GLU A 6 21.43 15.54 31.86
CA GLU A 6 22.73 15.54 32.53
C GLU A 6 23.23 16.96 32.80
N GLN A 7 22.96 17.91 31.90
CA GLN A 7 23.26 19.34 32.12
C GLN A 7 22.38 19.95 33.22
N ILE A 8 21.08 19.66 33.28
CA ILE A 8 20.17 20.19 34.32
C ILE A 8 20.51 19.61 35.71
N ASN A 9 20.91 18.34 35.78
CA ASN A 9 21.41 17.74 37.02
C ASN A 9 22.70 18.42 37.50
N ALA A 10 23.62 18.73 36.58
CA ALA A 10 24.90 19.34 36.91
C ALA A 10 24.77 20.81 37.37
N ASP A 11 23.90 21.61 36.74
CA ASP A 11 23.87 23.06 36.95
C ASP A 11 22.86 23.53 38.03
N MET A 12 21.69 22.88 38.15
CA MET A 12 20.61 23.36 39.02
C MET A 12 20.24 22.46 40.20
N LEU A 13 20.39 21.14 40.08
CA LEU A 13 19.86 20.19 41.08
C LEU A 13 20.90 19.74 42.12
N THR A 14 22.19 19.80 41.76
CA THR A 14 23.30 19.43 42.66
C THR A 14 23.42 20.38 43.87
N SER A 15 23.03 21.66 43.73
CA SER A 15 23.02 22.65 44.82
C SER A 15 21.88 22.45 45.83
N MET A 16 20.84 21.69 45.48
CA MET A 16 19.67 21.40 46.33
C MET A 16 19.64 19.96 46.87
N GLY A 17 20.66 19.15 46.58
CA GLY A 17 20.75 17.75 47.05
C GLY A 17 19.76 16.78 46.39
N LEU A 18 19.15 17.16 45.26
CA LEU A 18 18.20 16.34 44.50
C LEU A 18 18.87 15.78 43.23
N ARG A 19 18.48 14.58 42.80
CA ARG A 19 18.94 13.97 41.54
C ARG A 19 17.75 13.53 40.69
N LEU A 20 17.67 14.01 39.45
CA LEU A 20 16.74 13.47 38.46
C LEU A 20 17.29 12.13 37.94
N GLY A 21 16.56 11.06 38.19
CA GLY A 21 16.80 9.74 37.58
C GLY A 21 15.86 9.54 36.39
N LEU A 22 16.42 9.23 35.22
CA LEU A 22 15.63 8.76 34.06
C LEU A 22 15.10 7.36 34.36
N THR A 23 13.81 7.25 34.66
CA THR A 23 13.14 5.97 34.96
C THR A 23 12.69 5.21 33.70
N SER A 24 12.34 5.92 32.62
CA SER A 24 12.00 5.35 31.31
C SER A 24 12.49 6.24 30.18
N ASP A 25 13.17 5.66 29.19
CA ASP A 25 13.75 6.35 28.04
C ASP A 25 13.10 5.81 26.75
N ASP A 26 11.85 6.22 26.51
CA ASP A 26 11.02 5.74 25.40
C ASP A 26 11.67 6.02 24.04
N VAL A 27 12.49 7.07 23.95
CA VAL A 27 13.23 7.44 22.73
C VAL A 27 14.17 6.32 22.29
N ARG A 28 14.88 5.68 23.22
CA ARG A 28 15.82 4.59 22.91
C ARG A 28 15.08 3.32 22.45
N TYR A 29 13.90 3.07 23.01
CA TYR A 29 13.04 1.96 22.58
C TYR A 29 12.44 2.19 21.18
N VAL A 30 12.00 3.42 20.89
CA VAL A 30 11.50 3.79 19.56
C VAL A 30 12.62 3.73 18.53
N GLU A 31 13.82 4.24 18.83
CA GLU A 31 14.94 4.20 17.89
C GLU A 31 15.39 2.75 17.59
N ALA A 32 15.42 1.88 18.61
CA ALA A 32 15.67 0.46 18.43
C ALA A 32 14.58 -0.23 17.59
N SER A 33 13.31 0.11 17.80
CA SER A 33 12.18 -0.41 17.03
C SER A 33 12.23 0.03 15.58
N VAL A 34 12.51 1.31 15.31
CA VAL A 34 12.69 1.85 13.95
C VAL A 34 13.86 1.17 13.25
N ARG A 35 14.98 0.95 13.95
CA ARG A 35 16.15 0.25 13.40
C ARG A 35 15.83 -1.21 13.06
N ASN A 36 15.08 -1.89 13.92
CA ASN A 36 14.61 -3.25 13.65
C ASN A 36 13.66 -3.31 12.46
N VAL A 37 12.75 -2.35 12.31
CA VAL A 37 11.87 -2.24 11.14
C VAL A 37 12.69 -2.05 9.87
N TRP A 38 13.68 -1.16 9.87
CA TRP A 38 14.57 -0.98 8.72
C TRP A 38 15.36 -2.23 8.35
N ASN A 39 15.92 -2.93 9.34
CA ASN A 39 16.63 -4.19 9.10
C ASN A 39 15.71 -5.27 8.53
N ASN A 40 14.53 -5.46 9.12
CA ASN A 40 13.55 -6.43 8.63
C ASN A 40 13.07 -6.09 7.22
N LEU A 41 12.86 -4.81 6.94
CA LEU A 41 12.48 -4.34 5.60
C LEU A 41 13.60 -4.60 4.58
N ALA A 42 14.86 -4.34 4.94
CA ALA A 42 16.00 -4.59 4.07
C ALA A 42 16.15 -6.10 3.77
N ILE A 43 16.09 -6.95 4.80
CA ILE A 43 16.15 -8.42 4.64
C ILE A 43 14.97 -8.91 3.79
N GLY A 44 13.75 -8.44 4.09
CA GLY A 44 12.55 -8.77 3.33
C GLY A 44 12.65 -8.34 1.87
N ALA A 45 13.14 -7.14 1.60
CA ALA A 45 13.34 -6.63 0.24
C ALA A 45 14.37 -7.46 -0.54
N VAL A 46 15.47 -7.86 0.08
CA VAL A 46 16.48 -8.73 -0.54
C VAL A 46 15.89 -10.11 -0.84
N LEU A 47 15.20 -10.73 0.12
CA LEU A 47 14.57 -12.03 -0.07
C LEU A 47 13.48 -12.00 -1.16
N ALA A 48 12.63 -10.97 -1.16
CA ALA A 48 11.62 -10.78 -2.19
C ALA A 48 12.24 -10.56 -3.58
N SER A 49 13.29 -9.75 -3.66
CA SER A 49 14.02 -9.51 -4.91
C SER A 49 14.65 -10.80 -5.44
N LEU A 50 15.21 -11.63 -4.54
CA LEU A 50 15.81 -12.92 -4.90
C LEU A 50 14.74 -13.92 -5.36
N ALA A 51 13.59 -13.97 -4.70
CA ALA A 51 12.46 -14.77 -5.15
C ALA A 51 11.99 -14.35 -6.55
N LEU A 52 11.80 -13.04 -6.79
CA LEU A 52 11.47 -12.51 -8.12
C LEU A 52 12.53 -12.87 -9.16
N LEU A 53 13.81 -12.81 -8.81
CA LEU A 53 14.90 -13.18 -9.71
C LEU A 53 14.86 -14.66 -10.10
N VAL A 54 14.58 -15.55 -9.15
CA VAL A 54 14.47 -17.00 -9.39
C VAL A 54 13.29 -17.29 -10.32
N PHE A 55 12.14 -16.65 -10.11
CA PHE A 55 10.96 -16.85 -10.95
C PHE A 55 11.12 -16.26 -12.36
N LEU A 56 11.62 -15.02 -12.47
CA LEU A 56 11.71 -14.31 -13.75
C LEU A 56 12.93 -14.71 -14.58
N ARG A 57 13.95 -15.36 -13.98
CA ARG A 57 15.22 -15.80 -14.60
C ARG A 57 16.00 -14.71 -15.35
N PHE A 58 15.60 -13.44 -15.25
CA PHE A 58 16.21 -12.31 -15.95
C PHE A 58 16.26 -11.04 -15.07
N TRP A 59 17.48 -10.57 -14.78
CA TRP A 59 17.74 -9.44 -13.90
C TRP A 59 17.03 -8.13 -14.30
N ARG A 60 16.84 -7.89 -15.60
CA ARG A 60 16.22 -6.64 -16.11
C ARG A 60 14.74 -6.55 -15.77
N ALA A 61 14.01 -7.67 -15.83
CA ALA A 61 12.60 -7.71 -15.42
C ALA A 61 12.46 -7.49 -13.90
N THR A 62 13.34 -8.09 -13.11
CA THR A 62 13.41 -7.90 -11.66
C THR A 62 13.70 -6.44 -11.28
N MET A 63 14.64 -5.77 -11.95
CA MET A 63 14.95 -4.37 -11.67
C MET A 63 13.77 -3.44 -11.93
N THR A 64 12.99 -3.69 -12.99
CA THR A 64 11.77 -2.91 -13.26
C THR A 64 10.72 -3.09 -12.17
N GLY A 65 10.58 -4.28 -11.58
CA GLY A 65 9.72 -4.49 -10.41
C GLY A 65 10.21 -3.73 -9.17
N VAL A 66 11.51 -3.82 -8.86
CA VAL A 66 12.11 -3.15 -7.69
C VAL A 66 11.97 -1.63 -7.76
N VAL A 67 12.15 -1.04 -8.96
CA VAL A 67 11.96 0.42 -9.18
C VAL A 67 10.49 0.78 -9.36
N GLY A 68 9.68 -0.14 -9.90
CA GLY A 68 8.27 0.05 -10.16
C GLY A 68 7.44 0.17 -8.88
N ILE A 69 7.68 -0.67 -7.88
CA ILE A 69 6.96 -0.65 -6.60
C ILE A 69 6.97 0.74 -5.92
N PRO A 70 8.12 1.39 -5.68
CA PRO A 70 8.13 2.72 -5.07
C PRO A 70 7.49 3.79 -5.97
N LEU A 71 7.67 3.69 -7.30
CA LEU A 71 7.05 4.63 -8.25
C LEU A 71 5.51 4.51 -8.25
N CYS A 72 4.97 3.30 -8.27
CA CYS A 72 3.54 3.03 -8.18
C CYS A 72 2.97 3.49 -6.84
N THR A 73 3.72 3.29 -5.74
CA THR A 73 3.34 3.76 -4.41
C THR A 73 3.22 5.29 -4.36
N LEU A 74 4.19 5.99 -4.95
CA LEU A 74 4.16 7.46 -5.05
C LEU A 74 2.94 7.93 -5.86
N ALA A 75 2.69 7.31 -7.01
CA ALA A 75 1.52 7.62 -7.84
C ALA A 75 0.19 7.38 -7.11
N ALA A 76 0.10 6.31 -6.32
CA ALA A 76 -1.09 5.98 -5.55
C ALA A 76 -1.36 7.01 -4.43
N PHE A 77 -0.31 7.44 -3.71
CA PHE A 77 -0.45 8.51 -2.71
C PHE A 77 -0.83 9.85 -3.34
N LEU A 78 -0.26 10.19 -4.50
CA LEU A 78 -0.67 11.37 -5.26
C LEU A 78 -2.16 11.29 -5.65
N GLY A 79 -2.63 10.12 -6.07
CA GLY A 79 -4.05 9.88 -6.36
C GLY A 79 -4.96 10.09 -5.16
N LEU A 80 -4.59 9.58 -3.98
CA LEU A 80 -5.34 9.83 -2.74
C LEU A 80 -5.39 11.31 -2.38
N MET A 81 -4.28 12.03 -2.55
CA MET A 81 -4.18 13.45 -2.26
C MET A 81 -5.08 14.27 -3.20
N LEU A 82 -5.08 13.96 -4.49
CA LEU A 82 -5.98 14.59 -5.48
C LEU A 82 -7.46 14.28 -5.20
N ALA A 83 -7.77 13.10 -4.67
CA ALA A 83 -9.12 12.71 -4.29
C ALA A 83 -9.56 13.25 -2.90
N GLY A 84 -8.69 13.98 -2.19
CA GLY A 84 -8.97 14.47 -0.84
C GLY A 84 -9.19 13.35 0.19
N ARG A 85 -8.61 12.16 -0.04
CA ARG A 85 -8.77 10.99 0.83
C ARG A 85 -7.55 10.81 1.71
N THR A 86 -7.80 10.40 2.96
CA THR A 86 -6.74 10.08 3.92
C THR A 86 -6.21 8.67 3.73
N VAL A 87 -4.97 8.47 4.14
CA VAL A 87 -4.34 7.15 4.21
C VAL A 87 -4.90 6.42 5.44
N ASN A 88 -5.55 5.29 5.22
CA ASN A 88 -6.09 4.42 6.26
C ASN A 88 -5.78 2.97 5.88
N VAL A 89 -6.03 2.02 6.80
CA VAL A 89 -5.71 0.61 6.57
C VAL A 89 -6.42 0.03 5.34
N ILE A 90 -7.67 0.44 5.08
CA ILE A 90 -8.46 0.01 3.91
C ILE A 90 -7.87 0.59 2.62
N SER A 91 -7.49 1.87 2.60
CA SER A 91 -6.88 2.49 1.43
C SER A 91 -5.47 1.95 1.16
N LEU A 92 -4.67 1.67 2.21
CA LEU A 92 -3.39 0.99 2.09
C LEU A 92 -3.53 -0.42 1.51
N ALA A 93 -4.53 -1.19 1.94
CA ALA A 93 -4.82 -2.50 1.37
C ALA A 93 -5.20 -2.40 -0.13
N GLY A 94 -6.02 -1.43 -0.49
CA GLY A 94 -6.38 -1.17 -1.89
C GLY A 94 -5.18 -0.75 -2.74
N ILE A 95 -4.31 0.11 -2.21
CA ILE A 95 -3.07 0.53 -2.89
C ILE A 95 -2.14 -0.66 -3.09
N ALA A 96 -1.92 -1.49 -2.06
CA ALA A 96 -1.07 -2.66 -2.17
C ALA A 96 -1.55 -3.63 -3.27
N PHE A 97 -2.87 -3.86 -3.36
CA PHE A 97 -3.47 -4.66 -4.41
C PHE A 97 -3.29 -4.03 -5.80
N ALA A 98 -3.54 -2.73 -5.93
CA ALA A 98 -3.38 -1.99 -7.18
C ALA A 98 -1.93 -2.01 -7.70
N ILE A 99 -0.94 -1.89 -6.81
CA ILE A 99 0.49 -1.96 -7.17
C ILE A 99 0.81 -3.32 -7.79
N GLY A 100 0.40 -4.42 -7.15
CA GLY A 100 0.66 -5.78 -7.64
C GLY A 100 0.15 -5.98 -9.06
N MET A 101 -1.15 -5.70 -9.29
CA MET A 101 -1.76 -5.88 -10.62
C MET A 101 -1.14 -4.98 -11.70
N THR A 102 -0.69 -3.78 -11.34
CA THR A 102 -0.07 -2.84 -12.29
C THR A 102 1.35 -3.28 -12.66
N VAL A 103 2.13 -3.74 -11.68
CA VAL A 103 3.50 -4.20 -11.89
C VAL A 103 3.52 -5.48 -12.70
N ASP A 104 2.59 -6.41 -12.46
CA ASP A 104 2.49 -7.68 -13.20
C ASP A 104 2.32 -7.45 -14.71
N ASN A 105 1.39 -6.56 -15.09
CA ASN A 105 1.17 -6.21 -16.50
C ASN A 105 2.42 -5.59 -17.14
N SER A 106 3.17 -4.79 -16.39
CA SER A 106 4.41 -4.16 -16.87
C SER A 106 5.53 -5.19 -17.08
N ILE A 107 5.62 -6.18 -16.20
CA ILE A 107 6.60 -7.28 -16.29
C ILE A 107 6.33 -8.14 -17.54
N VAL A 108 5.07 -8.51 -17.80
CA VAL A 108 4.69 -9.31 -18.98
C VAL A 108 5.11 -8.63 -20.30
N VAL A 109 4.90 -7.32 -20.42
CA VAL A 109 5.32 -6.57 -21.61
C VAL A 109 6.84 -6.57 -21.76
N LEU A 110 7.56 -6.29 -20.68
CA LEU A 110 9.02 -6.24 -20.70
C LEU A 110 9.64 -7.60 -21.02
N GLU A 111 9.08 -8.68 -20.49
CA GLU A 111 9.52 -10.04 -20.78
C GLU A 111 9.33 -10.37 -22.26
N ASN A 112 8.20 -9.97 -22.86
CA ASN A 112 7.99 -10.20 -24.28
C ASN A 112 8.96 -9.39 -25.16
N ILE A 113 9.21 -8.12 -24.83
CA ILE A 113 10.21 -7.29 -25.53
C ILE A 113 11.58 -7.95 -25.46
N GLU A 114 11.97 -8.47 -24.30
CA GLU A 114 13.26 -9.14 -24.15
C GLU A 114 13.30 -10.48 -24.89
N ARG A 115 12.20 -11.23 -24.92
CA ARG A 115 12.05 -12.47 -25.70
C ARG A 115 12.28 -12.21 -27.19
N LEU A 116 11.67 -11.15 -27.74
CA LEU A 116 11.84 -10.73 -29.13
C LEU A 116 13.26 -10.23 -29.41
N ARG A 117 13.85 -9.49 -28.48
CA ARG A 117 15.24 -9.04 -28.58
C ARG A 117 16.22 -10.22 -28.62
N ARG A 118 15.99 -11.27 -27.82
CA ARG A 118 16.78 -12.52 -27.85
C ARG A 118 16.64 -13.30 -29.15
N ARG A 119 15.55 -13.09 -29.90
CA ARG A 119 15.34 -13.65 -31.24
C ARG A 119 16.03 -12.85 -32.35
N GLY A 120 16.81 -11.81 -32.02
CA GLY A 120 17.61 -11.05 -32.97
C GLY A 120 16.98 -9.75 -33.48
N LEU A 121 15.82 -9.35 -32.95
CA LEU A 121 15.21 -8.06 -33.28
C LEU A 121 15.98 -6.90 -32.66
N ASP A 122 16.11 -5.80 -33.40
CA ASP A 122 16.66 -4.54 -32.88
C ASP A 122 15.82 -4.01 -31.71
N ARG A 123 16.44 -3.21 -30.81
CA ARG A 123 15.82 -2.76 -29.56
C ARG A 123 14.49 -2.04 -29.79
N TRP A 124 14.43 -1.15 -30.79
CA TRP A 124 13.22 -0.39 -31.09
C TRP A 124 12.14 -1.27 -31.72
N ALA A 125 12.54 -2.12 -32.67
CA ALA A 125 11.63 -3.06 -33.31
C ALA A 125 11.03 -4.05 -32.29
N ALA A 126 11.85 -4.57 -31.38
CA ALA A 126 11.42 -5.47 -30.31
C ALA A 126 10.46 -4.78 -29.32
N ALA A 127 10.67 -3.50 -29.00
CA ALA A 127 9.78 -2.73 -28.13
C ALA A 127 8.38 -2.57 -28.74
N VAL A 128 8.31 -2.17 -30.01
CA VAL A 128 7.03 -1.96 -30.71
C VAL A 128 6.32 -3.29 -30.97
N ALA A 129 7.03 -4.29 -31.49
CA ALA A 129 6.46 -5.61 -31.75
C ALA A 129 6.01 -6.30 -30.46
N GLY A 130 6.84 -6.21 -29.41
CA GLY A 130 6.57 -6.83 -28.12
C GLY A 130 5.34 -6.25 -27.44
N ALA A 131 5.21 -4.93 -27.42
CA ALA A 131 4.03 -4.26 -26.88
C ALA A 131 2.75 -4.58 -27.68
N ARG A 132 2.85 -4.67 -29.02
CA ARG A 132 1.70 -5.02 -29.88
C ARG A 132 1.24 -6.46 -29.69
N GLU A 133 2.16 -7.40 -29.51
CA GLU A 133 1.84 -8.82 -29.36
C GLU A 133 1.10 -9.11 -28.05
N VAL A 134 1.53 -8.53 -26.92
CA VAL A 134 0.87 -8.74 -25.62
C VAL A 134 -0.20 -7.70 -25.29
N GLY A 135 -0.35 -6.65 -26.11
CA GLY A 135 -1.32 -5.57 -25.89
C GLY A 135 -2.74 -6.05 -25.57
N PRO A 136 -3.33 -6.96 -26.37
CA PRO A 136 -4.67 -7.50 -26.09
C PRO A 136 -4.78 -8.19 -24.73
N ALA A 137 -3.75 -8.92 -24.30
CA ALA A 137 -3.73 -9.61 -23.01
C ALA A 137 -3.66 -8.62 -21.84
N VAL A 138 -2.83 -7.58 -21.96
CA VAL A 138 -2.71 -6.51 -20.94
C VAL A 138 -4.01 -5.71 -20.85
N LEU A 139 -4.63 -5.39 -21.98
CA LEU A 139 -5.93 -4.72 -22.01
C LEU A 139 -7.01 -5.57 -21.36
N ALA A 140 -7.06 -6.88 -21.65
CA ALA A 140 -8.01 -7.80 -21.02
C ALA A 140 -7.81 -7.86 -19.49
N SER A 141 -6.57 -8.01 -19.01
CA SER A 141 -6.20 -8.00 -17.59
C SER A 141 -6.63 -6.71 -16.88
N THR A 142 -6.36 -5.57 -17.50
CA THR A 142 -6.74 -4.26 -16.96
C THR A 142 -8.26 -4.11 -16.92
N LEU A 143 -8.96 -4.53 -17.98
CA LEU A 143 -10.41 -4.47 -18.04
C LEU A 143 -11.05 -5.37 -16.98
N THR A 144 -10.55 -6.59 -16.77
CA THR A 144 -11.06 -7.46 -15.70
C THR A 144 -10.87 -6.85 -14.32
N THR A 145 -9.75 -6.18 -14.08
CA THR A 145 -9.48 -5.49 -12.80
C THR A 145 -10.48 -4.37 -12.54
N VAL A 146 -10.75 -3.55 -13.56
CA VAL A 146 -11.74 -2.47 -13.48
C VAL A 146 -13.15 -3.02 -13.32
N LEU A 147 -13.52 -4.04 -14.09
CA LEU A 147 -14.84 -4.66 -14.03
C LEU A 147 -15.10 -5.32 -12.68
N VAL A 148 -14.14 -6.07 -12.14
CA VAL A 148 -14.26 -6.67 -10.80
C VAL A 148 -14.41 -5.57 -9.76
N THR A 149 -13.60 -4.52 -9.81
CA THR A 149 -13.69 -3.42 -8.84
C THR A 149 -15.05 -2.71 -8.94
N LEU A 150 -15.54 -2.43 -10.15
CA LEU A 150 -16.81 -1.74 -10.38
C LEU A 150 -18.03 -2.61 -10.05
N PHE A 151 -17.99 -3.90 -10.37
CA PHE A 151 -19.11 -4.83 -10.20
C PHE A 151 -19.18 -5.43 -8.80
N PHE A 152 -18.03 -5.71 -8.18
CA PHE A 152 -17.96 -6.33 -6.87
C PHE A 152 -18.21 -5.33 -5.74
N LEU A 153 -17.83 -4.06 -5.90
CA LEU A 153 -18.08 -3.01 -4.89
C LEU A 153 -19.57 -2.85 -4.52
N PRO A 154 -20.52 -2.67 -5.46
CA PRO A 154 -21.95 -2.57 -5.15
C PRO A 154 -22.54 -3.91 -4.69
N SER A 155 -22.07 -5.03 -5.23
CA SER A 155 -22.52 -6.36 -4.84
C SER A 155 -22.13 -6.67 -3.38
N LEU A 156 -20.88 -6.38 -3.00
CA LEU A 156 -20.38 -6.55 -1.65
C LEU A 156 -21.11 -5.63 -0.66
N LEU A 157 -21.34 -4.37 -1.03
CA LEU A 157 -22.11 -3.43 -0.21
C LEU A 157 -23.54 -3.94 0.02
N THR A 158 -24.19 -4.47 -1.02
CA THR A 158 -25.55 -5.04 -0.93
C THR A 158 -25.58 -6.28 -0.02
N VAL A 159 -24.59 -7.17 -0.13
CA VAL A 159 -24.46 -8.34 0.74
C VAL A 159 -24.19 -7.92 2.19
N CYS A 160 -23.32 -6.93 2.41
CA CYS A 160 -23.02 -6.41 3.74
C CYS A 160 -24.24 -5.73 4.37
N MET A 161 -25.00 -4.96 3.61
CA MET A 161 -26.27 -4.36 4.05
C MET A 161 -27.28 -5.44 4.42
N LYS A 162 -27.50 -6.44 3.56
CA LYS A 162 -28.39 -7.57 3.87
C LYS A 162 -27.92 -8.38 5.09
N PHE A 163 -26.61 -8.51 5.29
CA PHE A 163 -26.06 -9.19 6.46
C PHE A 163 -26.21 -8.37 7.74
N ALA A 164 -26.00 -7.05 7.66
CA ALA A 164 -26.23 -6.12 8.77
C ALA A 164 -27.71 -6.07 9.16
N GLU A 165 -28.60 -6.09 8.17
CA GLU A 165 -30.06 -6.19 8.35
C GLU A 165 -30.44 -7.54 8.98
N ARG A 166 -29.89 -8.66 8.50
CA ARG A 166 -30.11 -9.99 9.10
C ARG A 166 -29.57 -10.13 10.52
N LYS A 167 -28.49 -9.42 10.87
CA LYS A 167 -27.95 -9.40 12.23
C LYS A 167 -28.60 -8.35 13.13
N GLY A 168 -29.57 -7.58 12.62
CA GLY A 168 -30.24 -6.53 13.39
C GLY A 168 -29.32 -5.37 13.79
N LEU A 169 -28.19 -5.18 13.10
CA LEU A 169 -27.24 -4.08 13.36
C LEU A 169 -27.63 -2.78 12.64
N ALA A 170 -28.66 -2.79 11.80
CA ALA A 170 -29.26 -1.58 11.24
C ALA A 170 -30.11 -0.90 12.32
N GLY A 171 -29.46 -0.11 13.18
CA GLY A 171 -30.15 0.72 14.17
C GLY A 171 -31.14 1.71 13.54
N PRO A 172 -32.14 2.18 14.30
CA PRO A 172 -33.29 2.92 13.79
C PRO A 172 -32.89 4.33 13.35
N ALA A 173 -32.40 4.49 12.13
CA ALA A 173 -32.17 5.79 11.51
C ALA A 173 -33.15 6.09 10.35
N PHE A 174 -34.17 5.24 10.16
CA PHE A 174 -35.12 5.38 9.05
C PHE A 174 -36.60 5.30 9.47
N GLY A 175 -36.89 5.08 10.76
CA GLY A 175 -38.21 4.63 11.21
C GLY A 175 -39.02 5.57 12.09
N ASP A 176 -38.69 6.86 12.23
CA ASP A 176 -39.38 7.69 13.25
C ASP A 176 -39.68 9.14 12.84
N ARG A 177 -40.32 9.32 11.68
CA ARG A 177 -40.93 10.61 11.30
C ARG A 177 -42.41 10.52 10.90
N GLN A 178 -43.04 9.36 11.00
CA GLN A 178 -44.46 9.19 10.63
C GLN A 178 -45.44 9.11 11.81
N ASP A 179 -44.97 9.03 13.06
CA ASP A 179 -45.87 8.91 14.23
C ASP A 179 -46.17 10.24 14.97
N LEU A 180 -45.54 11.36 14.61
CA LEU A 180 -45.79 12.66 15.27
C LEU A 180 -46.99 13.45 14.72
N THR A 181 -47.74 12.93 13.75
CA THR A 181 -48.94 13.60 13.20
C THR A 181 -50.28 13.04 13.69
N ARG A 182 -50.28 12.03 14.57
CA ARG A 182 -51.53 11.38 15.05
C ARG A 182 -51.93 11.66 16.51
N VAL A 183 -51.23 12.53 17.22
CA VAL A 183 -51.55 12.88 18.64
C VAL A 183 -52.18 14.29 18.77
N GLY A 184 -52.69 14.86 17.67
CA GLY A 184 -53.19 16.24 17.64
C GLY A 184 -54.51 16.44 16.90
N ALA A 185 -55.44 15.48 16.96
CA ALA A 185 -56.82 15.65 16.49
C ALA A 185 -57.79 14.88 17.38
#